data_AF-A0A0F9BQB6-F1
#
_entry.id   AF-A0A0F9BQB6-F1
#
_cell.length_a   1.000
_cell.length_b   1.000
_cell.length_c   1.000
_cell.angle_alpha   90.00
_cell.angle_beta   90.00
_cell.angle_gamma   90.00
#
_symmetry.space_group_name_H-M   'P 1'
#
loop_
_entity.id
_entity.type
_entity.pdbx_description
1 polymer ?
#
loop_
_entity_poly.entity_id
_entity_poly.type
_entity_poly.pdbx_seq_one_letter_code
_entity_poly.pdbx_strand_id
1 'polypeptide(L)'
;MSNSSDKKLQLFLGPCLFALLGFAGGCSSVGEARFQSPDIRERLLANARRSDQWFPDGKDVKLTVFAYVGRAQTKEGCAYVVELRQVLTGMLSPRGAAYILFFNSKEELVAKESIHDYRAGPLWCDGGLLFLYGADNNGDRIWNAWDLSEGISKRKRILKPEYGSWRPEE
;
A
#
# COMPACT_ATOMS: atom_id res chain seq x y z
N MET A 1 1.75 -52.04 -28.93
CA MET A 1 1.26 -53.36 -28.44
C MET A 1 0.59 -53.10 -27.09
N SER A 2 -0.75 -52.92 -27.09
CA SER A 2 -1.75 -53.86 -26.51
C SER A 2 -1.67 -53.90 -24.98
N ASN A 3 -2.67 -53.57 -24.14
CA ASN A 3 -4.13 -53.80 -24.15
C ASN A 3 -4.82 -52.61 -23.44
N SER A 4 -5.98 -52.08 -23.85
CA SER A 4 -7.33 -52.66 -23.97
C SER A 4 -8.01 -53.02 -22.64
N SER A 5 -9.25 -52.52 -22.55
CA SER A 5 -10.41 -52.97 -21.76
C SER A 5 -10.57 -52.43 -20.34
N ASP A 6 -11.76 -52.09 -19.84
CA ASP A 6 -13.12 -51.82 -20.37
C ASP A 6 -14.03 -51.67 -19.12
N LYS A 7 -15.22 -51.06 -19.26
CA LYS A 7 -16.40 -51.15 -18.35
C LYS A 7 -16.38 -50.21 -17.12
N LYS A 8 -17.45 -49.51 -16.72
CA LYS A 8 -18.91 -49.75 -16.87
C LYS A 8 -19.68 -48.44 -16.65
N LEU A 9 -20.58 -48.12 -17.58
CA LEU A 9 -21.74 -47.25 -17.32
C LEU A 9 -22.67 -47.92 -16.30
N GLN A 10 -23.19 -47.16 -15.34
CA GLN A 10 -24.48 -47.47 -14.73
C GLN A 10 -25.35 -46.20 -14.74
N LEU A 11 -26.31 -46.21 -15.69
CA LEU A 11 -27.55 -45.45 -15.63
C LEU A 11 -28.39 -45.99 -14.45
N PHE A 12 -28.87 -45.09 -13.59
CA PHE A 12 -30.08 -45.33 -12.81
C PHE A 12 -31.08 -44.22 -13.15
N LEU A 13 -32.04 -44.57 -14.00
CA LEU A 13 -33.32 -43.89 -14.17
C LEU A 13 -34.27 -44.44 -13.10
N GLY A 14 -34.87 -43.55 -12.31
CA GLY A 14 -35.96 -43.86 -11.38
C GLY A 14 -36.87 -42.65 -11.24
N PRO A 15 -38.15 -42.73 -11.67
CA PRO A 15 -39.10 -41.63 -11.59
C PRO A 15 -39.89 -41.72 -10.28
N CYS A 16 -39.89 -40.65 -9.48
CA CYS A 16 -40.84 -40.48 -8.38
C CYS A 16 -41.36 -39.05 -8.34
N LEU A 17 -42.54 -38.92 -8.95
CA LEU A 17 -43.75 -38.26 -8.44
C LEU A 17 -43.63 -36.94 -7.66
N PHE A 18 -44.32 -35.95 -8.23
CA PHE A 18 -44.74 -34.67 -7.68
C PHE A 18 -45.27 -34.74 -6.24
N ALA A 19 -44.79 -33.83 -5.41
CA ALA A 19 -45.56 -33.24 -4.32
C ALA A 19 -45.28 -31.73 -4.27
N LEU A 20 -46.20 -30.96 -4.86
CA LEU A 20 -46.37 -29.52 -4.65
C LEU A 20 -46.76 -29.28 -3.20
N LEU A 21 -45.86 -28.70 -2.41
CA LEU A 21 -46.20 -28.01 -1.16
C LEU A 21 -45.56 -26.64 -1.19
N GLY A 22 -46.41 -25.64 -1.41
CA GLY A 22 -46.05 -24.23 -1.34
C GLY A 22 -45.61 -23.86 0.06
N PHE A 23 -44.33 -23.51 0.18
CA PHE A 23 -43.87 -22.59 1.21
C PHE A 23 -43.53 -21.28 0.50
N ALA A 24 -44.42 -20.29 0.66
CA ALA A 24 -44.06 -18.88 0.57
C ALA A 24 -43.14 -18.54 1.77
N GLY A 25 -41.97 -19.16 1.81
CA GLY A 25 -40.88 -18.79 2.70
C GLY A 25 -40.07 -17.74 1.97
N GLY A 26 -40.14 -16.50 2.48
CA GLY A 26 -39.46 -15.35 1.90
C GLY A 26 -38.05 -15.69 1.45
N CYS A 27 -37.75 -15.29 0.21
CA CYS A 27 -36.41 -15.25 -0.32
C CYS A 27 -35.62 -14.25 0.54
N SER A 28 -35.14 -14.68 1.70
CA SER A 28 -34.02 -14.03 2.37
C SER A 28 -32.85 -14.25 1.44
N SER A 29 -32.63 -13.29 0.55
CA SER A 29 -31.36 -13.11 -0.13
C SER A 29 -30.32 -13.02 0.97
N VAL A 30 -29.70 -14.15 1.31
CA VAL A 30 -28.46 -14.20 2.06
C VAL A 30 -27.48 -13.53 1.11
N GLY A 31 -27.36 -12.21 1.25
CA GLY A 31 -26.34 -11.45 0.57
C GLY A 31 -25.03 -12.10 0.97
N GLU A 32 -24.35 -12.73 0.01
CA GLU A 32 -22.96 -13.09 0.16
C GLU A 32 -22.25 -11.81 0.59
N ALA A 33 -21.94 -11.72 1.88
CA ALA A 33 -21.08 -10.70 2.40
C ALA A 33 -19.74 -10.96 1.73
N ARG A 34 -19.52 -10.34 0.56
CA ARG A 34 -18.22 -10.29 -0.09
C ARG A 34 -17.30 -9.69 0.96
N PHE A 35 -16.52 -10.55 1.60
CA PHE A 35 -15.42 -10.16 2.46
C PHE A 35 -14.49 -9.36 1.54
N GLN A 36 -14.71 -8.04 1.47
CA GLN A 36 -13.77 -7.16 0.81
C GLN A 36 -12.51 -7.26 1.66
N SER A 37 -11.46 -7.83 1.08
CA SER A 37 -10.14 -7.82 1.70
C SER A 37 -9.87 -6.37 2.13
N PRO A 38 -9.42 -6.13 3.38
CA PRO A 38 -9.23 -4.76 3.87
C PRO A 38 -8.39 -3.95 2.90
N ASP A 39 -8.69 -2.67 2.74
CA ASP A 39 -7.92 -1.79 1.85
C ASP A 39 -6.43 -1.84 2.21
N ILE A 40 -5.53 -1.79 1.22
CA ILE A 40 -4.08 -1.91 1.45
C ILE A 40 -3.62 -0.90 2.51
N ARG A 41 -4.14 0.32 2.44
CA ARG A 41 -3.85 1.38 3.43
C ARG A 41 -4.20 0.96 4.85
N GLU A 42 -5.34 0.31 5.04
CA GLU A 42 -5.80 -0.15 6.36
C GLU A 42 -4.89 -1.26 6.91
N ARG A 43 -4.45 -2.19 6.06
CA ARG A 43 -3.51 -3.25 6.46
C ARG A 43 -2.15 -2.69 6.86
N LEU A 44 -1.61 -1.76 6.07
CA LEU A 44 -0.36 -1.08 6.38
C LEU A 44 -0.47 -0.24 7.67
N LEU A 45 -1.59 0.47 7.87
CA LEU A 45 -1.85 1.23 9.10
C LEU A 45 -1.91 0.31 10.33
N ALA A 46 -2.61 -0.82 10.21
CA ALA A 46 -2.70 -1.80 11.29
C ALA A 46 -1.32 -2.42 11.60
N ASN A 47 -0.48 -2.67 10.59
CA ASN A 47 0.89 -3.13 10.81
C ASN A 47 1.70 -2.06 11.54
N ALA A 48 1.71 -0.83 11.04
CA ALA A 48 2.48 0.29 11.62
C ALA A 48 2.16 0.52 13.10
N ARG A 49 0.88 0.50 13.48
CA ARG A 49 0.43 0.61 14.87
C ARG A 49 0.98 -0.48 15.78
N ARG A 50 1.14 -1.71 15.26
CA ARG A 50 1.65 -2.85 16.03
C ARG A 50 3.18 -2.86 16.10
N SER A 51 3.85 -2.42 15.04
CA SER A 51 5.31 -2.57 14.88
C SER A 51 6.12 -1.35 15.35
N ASP A 52 5.57 -0.14 15.23
CA ASP A 52 6.25 1.09 15.64
C ASP A 52 5.84 1.47 17.07
N GLN A 53 6.75 1.26 18.04
CA GLN A 53 6.51 1.64 19.43
C GLN A 53 6.24 3.14 19.63
N TRP A 54 6.63 3.97 18.65
CA TRP A 54 6.44 5.43 18.64
C TRP A 54 5.39 5.86 17.62
N PHE A 55 4.44 4.97 17.30
CA PHE A 55 3.34 5.31 16.41
C PHE A 55 2.51 6.47 16.99
N PRO A 56 2.09 7.48 16.19
CA PRO A 56 1.43 8.68 16.70
C PRO A 56 -0.07 8.49 16.96
N ASP A 57 -0.44 7.52 17.80
CA ASP A 57 -1.82 7.32 18.27
C ASP A 57 -2.02 7.67 19.76
N GLY A 58 -0.99 8.25 20.38
CA GLY A 58 -0.98 8.65 21.77
C GLY A 58 -1.69 9.97 22.07
N LYS A 59 -1.63 10.35 23.36
CA LYS A 59 -2.17 11.63 23.84
C LYS A 59 -1.36 12.82 23.34
N ASP A 60 -0.03 12.71 23.39
CA ASP A 60 0.90 13.83 23.17
C ASP A 60 1.24 14.04 21.68
N VAL A 61 1.07 12.99 20.86
CA VAL A 61 1.31 13.03 19.41
C VAL A 61 0.14 12.39 18.70
N LYS A 62 -0.45 13.11 17.74
CA LYS A 62 -1.58 12.61 16.94
C LYS A 62 -1.25 12.49 15.47
N LEU A 63 -1.61 11.35 14.90
CA LEU A 63 -1.65 11.10 13.47
C LEU A 63 -2.65 12.03 12.80
N THR A 64 -2.20 12.74 11.76
CA THR A 64 -3.06 13.60 10.93
C THR A 64 -3.16 13.10 9.50
N VAL A 65 -2.11 12.46 8.99
CA VAL A 65 -2.10 11.84 7.65
C VAL A 65 -1.47 10.46 7.73
N PHE A 66 -2.12 9.51 7.09
CA PHE A 66 -1.55 8.21 6.73
C PHE A 66 -2.04 7.91 5.32
N ALA A 67 -1.24 8.26 4.32
CA ALA A 67 -1.63 8.21 2.92
C ALA A 67 -0.79 7.17 2.19
N TYR A 68 -1.45 6.19 1.59
CA TYR A 68 -0.77 5.25 0.70
C TYR A 68 -0.41 5.97 -0.60
N VAL A 69 0.89 6.10 -0.86
CA VAL A 69 1.43 6.82 -2.02
C VAL A 69 1.46 5.90 -3.24
N GLY A 70 1.89 4.66 -3.05
CA GLY A 70 2.03 3.70 -4.13
C GLY A 70 2.97 2.56 -3.78
N ARG A 71 3.33 1.79 -4.80
CA ARG A 71 4.28 0.69 -4.72
C ARG A 71 5.45 0.94 -5.67
N ALA A 72 6.65 0.67 -5.21
CA ALA A 72 7.86 0.68 -6.03
C ALA A 72 8.44 -0.73 -6.14
N GLN A 73 8.96 -1.07 -7.31
CA GLN A 73 9.64 -2.34 -7.55
C GLN A 73 11.05 -2.29 -6.95
N THR A 74 11.44 -3.39 -6.31
CA THR A 74 12.74 -3.58 -5.67
C THR A 74 13.27 -4.96 -6.03
N LYS A 75 14.57 -5.19 -5.85
CA LYS A 75 15.18 -6.50 -6.07
C LYS A 75 14.58 -7.58 -5.16
N GLU A 76 14.14 -7.22 -3.96
CA GLU A 76 13.54 -8.11 -2.97
C GLU A 76 12.02 -8.30 -3.15
N GLY A 77 11.39 -7.63 -4.13
CA GLY A 77 9.95 -7.67 -4.37
C GLY A 77 9.37 -6.27 -4.57
N CYS A 78 8.33 -5.90 -3.82
CA CYS A 78 7.78 -4.55 -3.83
C CYS A 78 7.97 -3.85 -2.48
N ALA A 79 8.15 -2.53 -2.55
CA ALA A 79 8.08 -1.62 -1.43
C ALA A 79 6.76 -0.86 -1.49
N TYR A 80 5.93 -0.95 -0.46
CA TYR A 80 4.78 -0.06 -0.30
C TYR A 80 5.24 1.22 0.39
N VAL A 81 4.87 2.37 -0.18
CA VAL A 81 5.27 3.68 0.30
C VAL A 81 4.06 4.38 0.90
N VAL A 82 4.22 4.90 2.11
CA VAL A 82 3.19 5.65 2.83
C VAL A 82 3.77 6.98 3.31
N GLU A 83 2.99 8.06 3.14
CA GLU A 83 3.24 9.31 3.84
C GLU A 83 2.56 9.27 5.21
N LEU A 84 3.32 9.54 6.26
CA LEU A 84 2.81 9.75 7.61
C LEU A 84 3.03 11.21 8.02
N ARG A 85 1.99 11.88 8.49
CA ARG A 85 2.11 13.18 9.18
C ARG A 85 1.51 13.10 10.57
N GLN A 86 2.14 13.79 11.50
CA GLN A 86 1.74 13.86 12.89
C GLN A 86 1.90 15.27 13.44
N VAL A 87 1.16 15.57 14.51
CA VAL A 87 1.24 16.83 15.24
C VAL A 87 1.44 16.58 16.73
N LEU A 88 2.21 17.44 17.38
CA LEU A 88 2.29 17.52 18.84
C LEU A 88 1.01 18.18 19.37
N THR A 89 0.43 17.61 20.42
CA THR A 89 -0.76 18.17 21.07
C THR A 89 -0.36 19.02 22.29
N GLY A 90 -1.28 19.87 22.78
CA GLY A 90 -1.06 20.67 24.00
C GLY A 90 -0.17 21.91 23.83
N MET A 91 0.38 22.16 22.64
CA MET A 91 1.13 23.37 22.33
C MET A 91 0.23 24.46 21.74
N LEU A 92 0.49 25.72 22.07
CA LEU A 92 -0.21 26.88 21.49
C LEU A 92 0.08 27.04 19.98
N SER A 93 1.29 26.70 19.55
CA SER A 93 1.68 26.73 18.14
C SER A 93 1.80 25.30 17.62
N PRO A 94 1.07 24.94 16.54
CA PRO A 94 1.12 23.61 15.97
C PRO A 94 2.54 23.26 15.51
N ARG A 95 3.09 22.18 16.06
CA ARG A 95 4.35 21.57 15.61
C ARG A 95 4.03 20.17 15.11
N GLY A 96 4.66 19.77 14.02
CA GLY A 96 4.42 18.46 13.43
C GLY A 96 5.66 17.92 12.77
N ALA A 97 5.59 16.63 12.46
CA ALA A 97 6.62 15.91 11.74
C ALA A 97 5.97 15.13 10.60
N ALA A 98 6.74 14.93 9.54
CA ALA A 98 6.32 14.16 8.38
C ALA A 98 7.39 13.11 8.07
N TYR A 99 6.94 11.92 7.72
CA TYR A 99 7.77 10.76 7.47
C TYR A 99 7.32 10.01 6.21
N ILE A 100 8.27 9.37 5.54
CA ILE A 100 8.01 8.33 4.55
C ILE A 100 8.19 6.98 5.24
N LEU A 101 7.15 6.17 5.24
CA LEU A 101 7.22 4.79 5.71
C LEU A 101 7.38 3.87 4.52
N PHE A 102 8.23 2.87 4.67
CA PHE A 102 8.41 1.79 3.69
C PHE A 102 8.01 0.47 4.30
N PHE A 103 7.16 -0.27 3.60
CA PHE A 103 6.79 -1.63 3.94
C PHE A 103 7.28 -2.58 2.85
N ASN A 104 7.71 -3.78 3.23
CA ASN A 104 8.12 -4.80 2.27
C ASN A 104 6.88 -5.51 1.64
N SER A 105 7.13 -6.50 0.78
CA SER A 105 6.08 -7.30 0.12
C SER A 105 5.20 -8.12 1.07
N LYS A 106 5.63 -8.29 2.33
CA LYS A 106 4.87 -8.92 3.41
C LYS A 106 4.11 -7.89 4.27
N GLU A 107 4.05 -6.63 3.83
CA GLU A 107 3.40 -5.53 4.53
C GLU A 107 4.01 -5.22 5.91
N GLU A 108 5.29 -5.58 6.11
CA GLU A 108 6.03 -5.30 7.34
C GLU A 108 6.74 -3.95 7.21
N LEU A 109 6.62 -3.09 8.22
CA LEU A 109 7.34 -1.82 8.29
C LEU A 109 8.85 -2.08 8.38
N VAL A 110 9.62 -1.61 7.40
CA VAL A 110 11.08 -1.83 7.31
C VAL A 110 11.91 -0.56 7.42
N ALA A 111 11.34 0.61 7.11
CA ALA A 111 12.01 1.90 7.28
C ALA A 111 11.02 3.05 7.53
N LYS A 112 11.49 4.08 8.26
CA LYS A 112 10.77 5.31 8.58
C LYS A 112 11.73 6.48 8.43
N GLU A 113 11.52 7.31 7.41
CA GLU A 113 12.44 8.38 7.02
C GLU A 113 11.82 9.75 7.27
N SER A 114 12.53 10.63 7.96
CA SER A 114 12.05 12.01 8.21
C SER A 114 12.10 12.84 6.93
N ILE A 115 11.05 13.63 6.67
CA ILE A 115 10.96 14.54 5.51
C ILE A 115 11.43 15.97 5.86
N HIS A 116 11.78 16.24 7.12
CA HIS A 116 12.09 17.60 7.58
C HIS A 116 13.22 18.29 6.80
N ASP A 117 14.24 17.57 6.39
CA ASP A 117 15.44 18.17 5.78
C ASP A 117 15.25 18.59 4.32
N TYR A 118 14.20 18.11 3.65
CA TYR A 118 14.10 18.21 2.19
C TYR A 118 12.85 18.92 1.68
N ARG A 119 11.86 19.19 2.56
CA ARG A 119 10.50 19.60 2.14
C ARG A 119 9.95 18.72 0.99
N ALA A 120 10.47 17.50 0.86
CA ALA A 120 10.32 16.63 -0.29
C ALA A 120 9.29 15.55 0.02
N GLY A 121 8.03 15.95 0.13
CA GLY A 121 6.93 15.01 0.35
C GLY A 121 6.82 14.01 -0.80
N PRO A 122 6.48 12.74 -0.53
CA PRO A 122 6.31 11.75 -1.59
C PRO A 122 5.10 12.08 -2.47
N LEU A 123 5.24 11.89 -3.77
CA LEU A 123 4.21 12.22 -4.76
C LEU A 123 3.57 10.96 -5.34
N TRP A 124 4.35 10.14 -6.04
CA TRP A 124 3.91 8.87 -6.61
C TRP A 124 5.08 7.90 -6.76
N CYS A 125 4.76 6.63 -7.04
CA CYS A 125 5.74 5.63 -7.43
C CYS A 125 5.54 5.23 -8.90
N ASP A 126 6.65 5.02 -9.62
CA ASP A 126 6.64 4.44 -10.97
C ASP A 126 7.87 3.55 -11.15
N GLY A 127 7.64 2.28 -11.50
CA GLY A 127 8.69 1.26 -11.48
C GLY A 127 9.42 1.21 -10.13
N GLY A 128 10.75 1.18 -10.17
CA GLY A 128 11.57 1.23 -8.96
C GLY A 128 11.72 2.61 -8.31
N LEU A 129 10.97 3.62 -8.75
CA LEU A 129 11.17 5.00 -8.34
C LEU A 129 10.09 5.49 -7.38
N LEU A 130 10.51 6.28 -6.40
CA LEU A 130 9.66 7.14 -5.59
C LEU A 130 9.94 8.59 -5.97
N PHE A 131 8.97 9.24 -6.61
CA PHE A 131 9.05 10.67 -6.94
C PHE A 131 8.68 11.51 -5.73
N LEU A 132 9.44 12.56 -5.50
CA LEU A 132 9.31 13.43 -4.34
C LEU A 132 9.08 14.87 -4.81
N TYR A 133 8.44 15.69 -3.97
CA TYR A 133 8.40 17.13 -4.17
C TYR A 133 9.85 17.64 -4.24
N GLY A 134 10.20 18.39 -5.28
CA GLY A 134 11.58 18.82 -5.48
C GLY A 134 12.07 19.68 -4.32
N ALA A 135 13.26 19.37 -3.81
CA ALA A 135 13.96 20.23 -2.84
C ALA A 135 14.56 21.41 -3.60
N ASP A 136 13.88 22.56 -3.59
CA ASP A 136 14.50 23.84 -3.91
C ASP A 136 15.28 24.31 -2.69
N ASN A 137 16.52 23.82 -2.57
CA ASN A 137 17.49 24.41 -1.67
C ASN A 137 18.38 25.34 -2.50
N ASN A 138 17.92 26.56 -2.74
CA ASN A 138 18.74 27.67 -3.24
C ASN A 138 19.46 27.38 -4.58
N GLY A 139 18.76 26.82 -5.57
CA GLY A 139 19.30 26.67 -6.93
C GLY A 139 20.01 25.36 -7.24
N ASP A 140 20.40 24.57 -6.24
CA ASP A 140 21.03 23.26 -6.43
C ASP A 140 19.99 22.13 -6.33
N ARG A 141 19.14 21.97 -7.36
CA ARG A 141 18.26 20.79 -7.46
C ARG A 141 19.08 19.57 -7.89
N ILE A 142 19.65 18.88 -6.91
CA ILE A 142 20.51 17.71 -7.16
C ILE A 142 19.67 16.45 -7.50
N TRP A 143 18.39 16.38 -7.13
CA TRP A 143 17.54 15.19 -7.31
C TRP A 143 16.03 15.47 -7.11
N ASN A 144 15.17 14.61 -7.65
CA ASN A 144 13.71 14.66 -7.51
C ASN A 144 13.06 13.27 -7.29
N ALA A 145 13.86 12.21 -7.25
CA ALA A 145 13.37 10.86 -7.00
C ALA A 145 14.35 10.05 -6.15
N TRP A 146 13.83 9.05 -5.47
CA TRP A 146 14.60 7.94 -4.91
C TRP A 146 14.47 6.72 -5.81
N ASP A 147 15.61 6.18 -6.23
CA ASP A 147 15.69 4.87 -6.85
C ASP A 147 15.76 3.79 -5.77
N LEU A 148 14.74 2.94 -5.72
CA LEU A 148 14.55 1.84 -4.79
C LEU A 148 14.84 0.49 -5.44
N SER A 149 15.30 0.45 -6.69
CA SER A 149 15.43 -0.79 -7.47
C SER A 149 16.36 -1.82 -6.82
N GLU A 150 17.41 -1.36 -6.11
CA GLU A 150 18.35 -2.22 -5.37
C GLU A 150 17.92 -2.53 -3.93
N GLY A 151 16.72 -2.11 -3.53
CA GLY A 151 16.15 -2.28 -2.19
C GLY A 151 16.11 -0.99 -1.37
N ILE A 152 15.20 -0.95 -0.39
CA ILE A 152 14.92 0.24 0.44
C ILE A 152 16.16 0.74 1.20
N SER A 153 17.01 -0.17 1.70
CA SER A 153 18.23 0.17 2.43
C SER A 153 19.38 0.65 1.54
N LYS A 154 19.31 0.38 0.23
CA LYS A 154 20.32 0.76 -0.78
C LYS A 154 19.84 1.87 -1.71
N ARG A 155 18.75 2.52 -1.36
CA ARG A 155 18.13 3.56 -2.17
C ARG A 155 19.08 4.70 -2.51
N LYS A 156 18.94 5.26 -3.70
CA LYS A 156 19.79 6.35 -4.20
C LYS A 156 18.93 7.55 -4.57
N ARG A 157 19.44 8.75 -4.34
CA ARG A 157 18.83 9.98 -4.86
C ARG A 157 19.24 10.15 -6.31
N ILE A 158 18.27 10.38 -7.19
CA ILE A 158 18.52 10.59 -8.62
C ILE A 158 17.74 11.80 -9.12
N LEU A 159 18.24 12.39 -10.20
CA LEU A 159 17.53 13.39 -10.97
C LEU A 159 16.87 12.74 -12.19
N LYS A 160 15.57 12.99 -12.33
CA LYS A 160 14.78 12.66 -13.52
C LYS A 160 14.39 13.95 -14.23
N PRO A 161 15.19 14.45 -15.18
CA PRO A 161 14.98 15.76 -15.81
C PRO A 161 13.65 15.87 -16.55
N GLU A 162 13.07 14.74 -16.97
CA GLU A 162 11.76 14.68 -17.61
C GLU A 162 10.59 15.02 -16.66
N TYR A 163 10.80 15.02 -15.34
CA TYR A 163 9.78 15.32 -14.33
C TYR A 163 10.15 16.54 -13.49
N GLY A 164 9.32 17.57 -13.51
CA GLY A 164 9.48 18.78 -12.70
C GLY A 164 9.24 20.06 -13.49
N SER A 165 9.08 21.18 -12.78
CA SER A 165 8.82 22.50 -13.36
C SER A 165 10.06 23.36 -13.57
N TRP A 166 11.24 22.90 -13.12
CA TRP A 166 12.48 23.65 -13.24
C TRP A 166 13.34 23.09 -14.37
N ARG A 167 13.74 23.96 -15.29
CA ARG A 167 14.77 23.73 -16.29
C ARG A 167 15.89 24.74 -15.99
N PRO A 168 17.17 24.35 -15.99
CA PRO A 168 18.22 25.34 -16.13
C PRO A 168 17.95 26.09 -17.44
N GLU A 169 18.03 27.41 -17.40
CA GLU A 169 17.83 28.29 -18.55
C GLU A 169 18.62 27.75 -19.76
N GLU A 170 17.93 27.57 -20.89
CA GLU A 170 18.54 27.25 -22.19
C GLU A 170 19.37 28.43 -22.70
#